data_AF-A0A7T3RCK3-F1
#
_entry.id   AF-A0A7T3RCK3-F1
#
_cell.length_a   1.000
_cell.length_b   1.000
_cell.length_c   1.000
_cell.angle_alpha   90.00
_cell.angle_beta   90.00
_cell.angle_gamma   90.00
#
_symmetry.space_group_name_H-M   'P 1'
#
loop_
_entity.id
_entity.type
_entity.pdbx_description
1 polymer ?
#
loop_
_entity_poly.entity_id
_entity_poly.type
_entity_poly.pdbx_seq_one_letter_code
_entity_poly.pdbx_strand_id
1 'polypeptide(L)'
;MSFASSFAQERVHADEYYCLTGPVMLRNEMSFSEDALVHTTLNHEGGLAFKILKTGKREKGEYSEGIWLYVILTCWVWDNDGKIVPENSKWWLFLNDEDIVHPY
;
A
#
# COMPACT_ATOMS: atom_id res chain seq x y z
N MET A 1 18.85 18.38 4.53
CA MET A 1 18.95 17.08 5.22
C MET A 1 17.57 16.48 5.19
N SER A 2 17.38 15.34 4.52
CA SER A 2 16.08 14.69 4.41
C SER A 2 15.83 13.91 5.69
N PHE A 3 14.80 14.29 6.45
CA PHE A 3 14.36 13.54 7.62
C PHE A 3 13.58 12.34 7.09
N ALA A 4 14.18 11.15 7.13
CA ALA A 4 13.39 9.93 7.12
C ALA A 4 12.57 9.93 8.42
N SER A 5 11.29 10.29 8.34
CA SER A 5 10.38 10.04 9.44
C SER A 5 10.14 8.54 9.48
N SER A 6 10.62 7.89 10.54
CA SER A 6 10.05 6.63 11.02
C SER A 6 8.52 6.77 11.02
N PHE A 7 7.84 5.68 10.67
CA PHE A 7 6.40 5.46 10.68
C PHE A 7 5.76 5.75 12.05
N ALA A 8 5.85 6.98 12.54
CA ALA A 8 5.07 7.45 13.66
C ALA A 8 3.67 7.68 13.09
N GLN A 9 2.83 6.65 13.23
CA GLN A 9 1.37 6.48 13.09
C GLN A 9 0.45 7.72 13.06
N GLU A 10 0.90 8.94 13.31
CA GLU A 10 0.04 10.07 13.63
C GLU A 10 -0.60 10.83 12.45
N ARG A 11 -0.12 10.72 11.20
CA ARG A 11 -0.71 11.54 10.10
C ARG A 11 -0.67 10.87 8.74
N VAL A 12 -1.34 9.72 8.63
CA VAL A 12 -1.77 9.24 7.33
C VAL A 12 -3.16 9.81 7.07
N HIS A 13 -3.25 10.84 6.24
CA HIS A 13 -4.53 11.47 5.91
C HIS A 13 -5.09 10.92 4.60
N ALA A 14 -6.42 10.76 4.56
CA ALA A 14 -7.10 10.62 3.28
C ALA A 14 -6.75 11.83 2.39
N ASP A 15 -6.67 11.59 1.09
CA ASP A 15 -6.29 12.55 0.06
C ASP A 15 -4.81 12.94 -0.06
N GLU A 16 -3.91 12.35 0.73
CA GLU A 16 -2.45 12.55 0.59
C GLU A 16 -1.77 11.48 -0.28
N TYR A 17 -0.62 11.85 -0.85
CA TYR A 17 0.21 11.01 -1.71
C TYR A 17 1.40 10.46 -0.92
N TYR A 18 1.66 9.17 -1.08
CA TYR A 18 2.75 8.47 -0.41
C TYR A 18 3.50 7.57 -1.37
N CYS A 19 4.74 7.28 -1.03
CA CYS A 19 5.56 6.26 -1.63
C CYS A 19 6.00 5.25 -0.56
N LEU A 20 5.79 3.97 -0.84
CA LEU A 20 6.23 2.85 0.00
C LEU A 20 7.30 2.05 -0.72
N THR A 21 8.47 1.88 -0.11
CA THR A 21 9.54 1.04 -0.67
C THR A 21 9.39 -0.40 -0.20
N GLY A 22 9.54 -1.36 -1.11
CA GLY A 22 9.48 -2.79 -0.80
C GLY A 22 8.24 -3.50 -1.35
N PRO A 23 8.11 -4.81 -1.09
CA PRO A 23 6.95 -5.58 -1.52
C PRO A 23 5.71 -5.17 -0.74
N VAL A 24 4.56 -5.10 -1.42
CA VAL A 24 3.27 -4.81 -0.79
C VAL A 24 2.23 -5.86 -1.17
N MET A 25 1.21 -6.00 -0.32
CA MET A 25 0.03 -6.80 -0.62
C MET A 25 -1.13 -5.90 -1.08
N LEU A 26 -1.69 -6.21 -2.23
CA LEU A 26 -2.85 -5.54 -2.82
C LEU A 26 -4.04 -6.50 -2.92
N ARG A 27 -5.24 -6.06 -2.55
CA ARG A 27 -6.50 -6.80 -2.73
C ARG A 27 -7.41 -6.09 -3.73
N ASN A 28 -7.88 -6.85 -4.72
CA ASN A 28 -8.83 -6.43 -5.74
C ASN A 28 -10.25 -6.66 -5.19
N GLU A 29 -10.82 -5.70 -4.46
CA GLU A 29 -12.28 -5.64 -4.22
C GLU A 29 -12.73 -4.22 -3.82
N MET A 30 -13.95 -3.84 -4.20
CA MET A 30 -14.60 -2.60 -3.71
C MET A 30 -15.09 -2.73 -2.26
N SER A 31 -15.49 -3.93 -1.85
CA SER A 31 -15.78 -4.32 -0.47
C SER A 31 -14.56 -4.98 0.15
N PHE A 32 -14.36 -4.83 1.45
CA PHE A 32 -13.30 -5.57 2.12
C PHE A 32 -13.75 -7.02 2.33
N SER A 33 -13.14 -7.98 1.62
CA SER A 33 -13.36 -9.42 1.78
C SER A 33 -12.03 -10.11 2.09
N GLU A 34 -12.07 -11.07 3.01
CA GLU A 34 -10.91 -11.93 3.33
C GLU A 34 -10.60 -12.90 2.18
N ASP A 35 -11.59 -13.20 1.34
CA ASP A 35 -11.45 -14.07 0.15
C ASP A 35 -10.91 -13.30 -1.08
N ALA A 36 -10.65 -12.00 -0.94
CA ALA A 36 -10.15 -11.17 -2.03
C ALA A 36 -8.77 -11.64 -2.49
N LEU A 37 -8.58 -11.75 -3.80
CA LEU A 37 -7.31 -12.16 -4.39
C LEU A 37 -6.20 -11.18 -3.97
N VAL A 38 -5.15 -11.73 -3.36
CA VAL A 38 -3.96 -10.97 -2.93
C VAL A 38 -2.93 -10.98 -4.05
N HIS A 39 -2.51 -9.79 -4.47
CA HIS A 39 -1.41 -9.56 -5.39
C HIS A 39 -0.22 -9.02 -4.60
N THR A 40 0.92 -9.71 -4.67
CA THR A 40 2.19 -9.20 -4.13
C THR A 40 2.97 -8.55 -5.25
N THR A 41 3.48 -7.34 -5.03
CA THR A 41 4.17 -6.56 -6.07
C THR A 41 5.68 -6.84 -6.14
N LEU A 42 6.24 -6.87 -7.35
CA LEU A 42 7.67 -7.08 -7.64
C LEU A 42 8.53 -5.80 -7.65
N ASN A 43 7.93 -4.61 -7.56
CA ASN A 43 8.65 -3.33 -7.66
C ASN A 43 9.44 -2.97 -6.39
N HIS A 44 10.33 -3.87 -5.97
CA HIS A 44 11.20 -3.73 -4.80
C HIS A 44 12.11 -2.48 -4.86
N GLU A 45 12.52 -2.06 -6.06
CA GLU A 45 13.49 -0.97 -6.27
C GLU A 45 12.86 0.39 -6.59
N GLY A 46 11.61 0.43 -7.05
CA GLY A 46 10.94 1.67 -7.51
C GLY A 46 9.97 2.28 -6.51
N GLY A 47 9.55 1.50 -5.51
CA GLY A 47 8.50 1.88 -4.59
C GLY A 47 7.11 1.94 -5.23
N LEU A 48 6.09 1.84 -4.40
CA LEU A 48 4.69 1.99 -4.77
C LEU A 48 4.25 3.42 -4.46
N ALA A 49 3.93 4.18 -5.50
CA ALA A 49 3.30 5.50 -5.36
C ALA A 49 1.77 5.35 -5.34
N PHE A 50 1.13 5.90 -4.33
CA PHE A 50 -0.32 5.79 -4.16
C PHE A 50 -0.91 7.00 -3.44
N LYS A 51 -2.21 7.21 -3.64
CA LYS A 51 -3.02 8.17 -2.90
C LYS A 51 -4.05 7.43 -2.05
N ILE A 52 -4.23 7.84 -0.80
CA ILE A 52 -5.18 7.21 0.12
C ILE A 52 -6.57 7.79 -0.07
N LEU A 53 -7.55 6.89 -0.26
CA LEU A 53 -8.96 7.22 -0.42
C LEU A 53 -9.74 6.99 0.87
N LYS A 54 -9.42 5.93 1.62
CA LYS A 54 -10.12 5.55 2.85
C LYS A 54 -9.26 4.66 3.74
N THR A 55 -9.39 4.78 5.05
CA THR A 55 -8.79 3.85 6.02
C THR A 55 -9.76 2.70 6.33
N GLY A 56 -9.21 1.49 6.35
CA GLY A 56 -9.93 0.23 6.61
C GLY A 56 -9.74 -0.25 8.04
N LYS A 57 -9.70 -1.57 8.21
CA LYS A 57 -9.50 -2.23 9.50
C LYS A 57 -8.02 -2.56 9.72
N ARG A 58 -7.65 -2.70 10.99
CA ARG A 58 -6.36 -3.29 11.40
C ARG A 58 -6.48 -4.80 11.40
N GLU A 59 -5.42 -5.48 10.95
CA GLU A 59 -5.33 -6.94 10.93
C GLU A 59 -3.91 -7.39 11.27
N LYS A 60 -3.79 -8.65 11.69
CA LYS A 60 -2.49 -9.29 11.87
C LYS A 60 -1.97 -9.71 10.49
N GLY A 61 -0.90 -9.07 10.04
CA GLY A 61 -0.18 -9.43 8.82
C GLY A 61 0.71 -10.66 9.02
N GLU A 62 1.49 -10.98 8.00
CA GLU A 62 2.41 -12.12 7.98
C GLU A 62 3.54 -11.97 9.01
N TYR A 63 4.00 -10.73 9.26
CA TYR A 63 5.14 -10.44 10.12
C TYR A 63 4.79 -9.55 11.34
N SER A 64 3.84 -8.62 11.19
CA SER A 64 3.42 -7.69 12.25
C SER A 64 1.95 -7.29 12.11
N GLU A 65 1.41 -6.55 13.07
CA GLU A 65 0.11 -5.90 12.89
C GLU A 65 0.21 -4.82 11.80
N GLY A 66 -0.90 -4.58 11.11
CA GLY A 66 -0.96 -3.56 10.07
C GLY A 66 -2.38 -3.08 9.84
N ILE A 67 -2.53 -2.19 8.87
CA ILE A 67 -3.81 -1.59 8.49
C ILE A 67 -4.05 -1.73 6.99
N TRP A 68 -5.31 -1.97 6.63
CA TRP A 68 -5.75 -1.88 5.25
C TRP A 68 -6.10 -0.45 4.88
N LEU A 69 -5.51 0.04 3.79
CA LEU A 69 -5.76 1.35 3.21
C LEU A 69 -6.40 1.16 1.84
N TYR A 70 -7.53 1.81 1.59
CA TYR A 70 -8.07 1.88 0.24
C TYR A 70 -7.35 2.99 -0.50
N VAL A 71 -6.67 2.65 -1.59
CA VAL A 71 -5.77 3.53 -2.30
C VAL A 71 -6.06 3.54 -3.80
N ILE A 72 -5.62 4.60 -4.48
CA ILE A 72 -5.45 4.62 -5.93
C ILE A 72 -3.94 4.65 -6.23
N LEU A 73 -3.49 3.75 -7.10
CA LEU A 73 -2.08 3.74 -7.51
C LEU A 73 -1.80 4.89 -8.46
N THR A 74 -0.69 5.58 -8.26
CA THR A 74 -0.23 6.69 -9.12
C THR A 74 1.01 6.30 -9.94
N CYS A 75 1.34 5.01 -9.93
CA CYS A 75 2.27 4.39 -10.88
C CYS A 75 1.76 3.01 -11.31
N TRP A 76 2.37 2.48 -12.37
CA TRP A 76 2.23 1.10 -12.79
C TRP A 76 3.15 0.21 -11.95
N VAL A 77 2.68 -0.98 -11.58
CA VAL A 77 3.49 -1.97 -10.86
C VAL A 77 3.34 -3.37 -11.44
N TRP A 78 4.37 -4.17 -11.31
CA TRP A 78 4.34 -5.59 -11.67
C TRP A 78 3.90 -6.40 -10.45
N ASP A 79 2.98 -7.34 -10.64
CA ASP A 79 2.68 -8.36 -9.63
C ASP A 79 3.60 -9.58 -9.79
N ASN A 80 3.58 -10.47 -8.80
CA ASN A 80 4.38 -11.71 -8.80
C ASN A 80 4.06 -12.68 -9.96
N ASP A 81 2.91 -12.53 -10.62
CA ASP A 81 2.55 -13.31 -11.80
C ASP A 81 3.13 -12.70 -13.10
N GLY A 82 3.84 -11.57 -13.00
CA GLY A 82 4.34 -10.82 -14.16
C GLY A 82 3.25 -10.05 -14.89
N LYS A 83 2.11 -9.78 -14.26
CA LYS A 83 1.05 -8.92 -14.82
C LYS A 83 1.30 -7.48 -14.40
N ILE A 84 0.97 -6.56 -15.30
CA ILE A 84 0.99 -5.12 -15.00
C ILE A 84 -0.31 -4.75 -14.29
N VAL A 85 -0.19 -4.21 -13.09
CA VAL A 85 -1.23 -3.45 -12.41
C VAL A 85 -1.16 -2.00 -12.91
N PRO A 86 -2.20 -1.49 -13.59
CA PRO A 86 -2.14 -0.19 -14.23
C PRO A 86 -2.21 0.95 -13.20
N GLU A 87 -1.65 2.09 -13.57
CA GLU A 87 -1.87 3.36 -12.86
C GLU A 87 -3.38 3.68 -12.79
N ASN A 88 -3.79 4.44 -11.78
CA ASN A 88 -5.17 4.86 -11.50
C ASN A 88 -6.13 3.71 -11.16
N SER A 89 -5.61 2.51 -10.94
CA SER A 89 -6.37 1.39 -10.39
C SER A 89 -6.50 1.51 -8.86
N LYS A 90 -7.63 1.03 -8.34
CA LYS A 90 -7.97 1.12 -6.92
C LYS A 90 -7.81 -0.22 -6.23
N TRP A 91 -7.20 -0.20 -5.05
CA TRP A 91 -6.82 -1.40 -4.31
C TRP A 91 -6.96 -1.19 -2.83
N TRP A 92 -7.16 -2.28 -2.10
CA TRP A 92 -6.83 -2.33 -0.70
C TRP A 92 -5.34 -2.68 -0.57
N LEU A 93 -4.56 -1.80 0.02
CA LEU A 93 -3.15 -1.98 0.33
C LEU A 93 -2.99 -2.31 1.80
N PHE A 94 -2.26 -3.39 2.11
CA PHE A 94 -1.87 -3.66 3.50
C PHE A 94 -0.57 -2.93 3.81
N LEU A 95 -0.57 -2.21 4.92
CA LEU A 95 0.59 -1.50 5.43
C LEU A 95 0.93 -2.04 6.82
N ASN A 96 2.09 -2.67 6.96
CA ASN A 96 2.57 -3.14 8.26
C ASN A 96 2.94 -1.94 9.13
N ASP A 97 2.85 -2.09 10.45
CA ASP A 97 3.28 -1.04 11.40
C ASP A 97 4.80 -0.72 11.30
N GLU A 98 5.59 -1.62 10.71
CA GLU A 98 7.04 -1.46 10.52
C GLU A 98 7.41 -0.84 9.17
N ASP A 99 6.46 -0.76 8.23
CA ASP A 99 6.69 -0.25 6.89
C ASP A 99 6.94 1.27 6.93
N ILE A 100 7.97 1.74 6.22
CA ILE A 100 8.29 3.16 6.14
C ILE A 100 7.66 3.75 4.88
N VAL A 101 6.76 4.72 5.05
CA VAL A 101 6.18 5.50 3.96
C VAL A 101 6.79 6.90 3.92
N HIS A 102 7.00 7.41 2.71
CA HIS A 102 7.47 8.77 2.46
C HIS A 102 6.35 9.59 1.81
N PRO A 103 6.05 10.80 2.30
CA PRO A 103 5.17 11.70 1.57
C PRO A 103 5.80 12.03 0.20
N TYR A 104 4.96 12.02 -0.84
CA TYR A 104 5.37 12.33 -2.22
C TYR A 104 5.12 13.81 -2.55
#